data_AF-A0A2J7RED0-F1
#
_entry.id   AF-A0A2J7RED0-F1
#
_cell.length_a   1.000
_cell.length_b   1.000
_cell.length_c   1.000
_cell.angle_alpha   90.00
_cell.angle_beta   90.00
_cell.angle_gamma   90.00
#
_symmetry.space_group_name_H-M   'P 1'
#
loop_
_entity.id
_entity.type
_entity.pdbx_description
1 polymer ?
#
loop_
_entity_poly.entity_id
_entity_poly.type
_entity_poly.pdbx_seq_one_letter_code
_entity_poly.pdbx_strand_id
1 'polypeptide(L)'
;MVGASVTKVAEVFGVSRSTVSKIMTTYRRTEKTASDKHQRGRKSVLSDRDRRTLRRIVTKNKKTTAAKVTAELNVMLTNSVSTKTM
;
A
#
# COMPACT_ATOMS: atom_id res chain seq x y z
N MET A 1 -30.12 9.84 -17.48
CA MET A 1 -29.51 9.42 -16.19
C MET A 1 -29.03 10.60 -15.35
N VAL A 2 -28.76 11.78 -15.90
CA VAL A 2 -28.45 12.98 -15.10
C VAL A 2 -29.63 13.30 -14.17
N GLY A 3 -29.35 13.49 -12.88
CA GLY A 3 -30.37 13.77 -11.85
C GLY A 3 -31.14 12.56 -11.31
N ALA A 4 -30.79 11.32 -11.72
CA ALA A 4 -31.45 10.12 -11.20
C ALA A 4 -31.13 9.86 -9.72
N SER A 5 -32.10 9.33 -8.97
CA SER A 5 -31.90 8.96 -7.57
C SER A 5 -30.96 7.75 -7.42
N VAL A 6 -30.27 7.66 -6.28
CA VAL A 6 -29.35 6.54 -5.98
C VAL A 6 -30.05 5.19 -6.09
N THR A 7 -31.31 5.10 -5.66
CA THR A 7 -32.12 3.88 -5.74
C THR A 7 -32.39 3.48 -7.20
N LYS A 8 -32.80 4.44 -8.05
CA LYS A 8 -33.06 4.17 -9.46
C LYS A 8 -31.82 3.67 -10.19
N VAL A 9 -30.65 4.26 -9.87
CA VAL A 9 -29.37 3.82 -10.42
C VAL A 9 -29.02 2.41 -9.95
N ALA A 10 -29.22 2.10 -8.67
CA ALA A 10 -28.97 0.78 -8.11
C ALA A 10 -29.79 -0.33 -8.80
N GLU A 11 -31.09 -0.07 -9.02
CA GLU A 11 -31.98 -0.98 -9.74
C GLU A 11 -31.56 -1.21 -11.18
N VAL A 12 -31.28 -0.13 -11.93
CA VAL A 12 -30.89 -0.22 -13.35
C VAL A 12 -29.59 -0.99 -13.54
N PHE A 13 -28.61 -0.82 -12.64
CA PHE A 13 -27.32 -1.48 -12.72
C PHE A 13 -27.24 -2.80 -11.94
N GLY A 14 -28.32 -3.22 -11.26
CA GLY A 14 -28.35 -4.47 -10.49
C GLY A 14 -27.32 -4.53 -9.35
N VAL A 15 -26.95 -3.39 -8.78
CA VAL A 15 -25.96 -3.29 -7.69
C VAL A 15 -26.59 -2.79 -6.40
N SER A 16 -25.95 -3.01 -5.26
CA SER A 16 -26.48 -2.49 -3.99
C SER A 16 -26.54 -0.96 -4.00
N ARG A 17 -27.58 -0.39 -3.39
CA ARG A 17 -27.70 1.07 -3.16
C ARG A 17 -26.47 1.64 -2.45
N SER A 18 -25.88 0.88 -1.53
CA SER A 18 -24.66 1.27 -0.80
C SER A 18 -23.44 1.40 -1.72
N THR A 19 -23.36 0.56 -2.77
CA THR A 19 -22.29 0.60 -3.77
C THR A 19 -22.40 1.88 -4.59
N VAL A 20 -23.60 2.18 -5.10
CA VAL A 20 -23.85 3.42 -5.86
C VAL A 20 -23.54 4.65 -5.02
N SER A 21 -23.99 4.68 -3.76
CA SER A 21 -23.70 5.79 -2.85
C SER A 21 -22.20 5.97 -2.65
N LYS A 22 -21.44 4.90 -2.41
CA LYS A 22 -19.98 4.95 -2.25
C LYS A 22 -19.31 5.49 -3.50
N ILE A 23 -19.66 4.98 -4.68
CA ILE A 23 -19.11 5.41 -5.97
C ILE A 23 -19.36 6.91 -6.19
N MET A 24 -20.60 7.37 -5.97
CA MET A 24 -20.97 8.78 -6.12
C MET A 24 -20.18 9.70 -5.17
N THR A 25 -20.03 9.31 -3.90
CA THR A 25 -19.23 10.08 -2.92
C THR A 25 -17.75 10.09 -3.30
N THR A 26 -17.18 8.94 -3.71
CA THR A 26 -15.77 8.88 -4.11
C THR A 26 -15.51 9.68 -5.38
N TYR A 27 -16.41 9.61 -6.36
CA TYR A 27 -16.28 10.37 -7.59
C TYR A 27 -16.33 11.87 -7.34
N ARG A 28 -17.27 12.35 -6.50
CA ARG A 28 -17.32 13.77 -6.11
C ARG A 28 -16.05 14.27 -5.41
N ARG A 29 -15.35 13.40 -4.68
CA ARG A 29 -14.14 13.76 -3.93
C ARG A 29 -12.86 13.68 -4.77
N THR A 30 -12.81 12.72 -5.69
CA THR A 30 -11.55 12.35 -6.37
C THR A 30 -11.60 12.55 -7.88
N GLU A 31 -12.79 12.81 -8.44
CA GLU A 31 -13.08 12.87 -9.88
C GLU A 31 -12.68 11.58 -10.64
N LYS A 32 -12.43 10.49 -9.90
CA LYS A 32 -12.05 9.19 -10.44
C LYS A 32 -13.21 8.20 -10.32
N THR A 33 -13.44 7.43 -11.37
CA THR A 33 -14.39 6.31 -11.39
C THR A 33 -13.72 4.99 -11.00
N ALA A 34 -12.41 4.86 -11.21
CA ALA A 34 -11.62 3.70 -10.83
C ALA A 34 -11.04 3.87 -9.42
N SER A 35 -10.93 2.75 -8.69
CA SER A 35 -10.25 2.73 -7.40
C SER A 35 -8.75 2.48 -7.57
N ASP A 36 -7.91 3.15 -6.79
CA ASP A 36 -6.46 2.90 -6.69
C ASP A 36 -6.14 1.61 -5.91
N LYS A 37 -6.82 0.49 -6.24
CA LYS A 37 -6.76 -0.79 -5.51
C LYS A 37 -5.32 -1.33 -5.41
N HIS A 38 -4.47 -1.03 -6.37
CA HIS A 38 -3.05 -1.40 -6.39
C HIS A 38 -2.20 -0.68 -5.33
N GLN A 39 -2.70 0.42 -4.74
CA GLN A 39 -1.97 1.17 -3.70
C GLN A 39 -2.36 0.77 -2.28
N ARG A 40 -3.11 -0.33 -2.12
CA ARG A 40 -3.53 -0.83 -0.80
C ARG A 40 -2.36 -1.45 -0.02
N GLY A 41 -2.45 -1.40 1.30
CA GLY A 41 -1.48 -1.98 2.23
C GLY A 41 -0.46 -0.98 2.77
N ARG A 42 0.25 -1.40 3.82
CA ARG A 42 1.33 -0.62 4.44
C ARG A 42 2.50 -0.53 3.47
N LYS A 43 2.99 0.68 3.20
CA LYS A 43 4.20 0.87 2.38
C LYS A 43 5.42 0.30 3.11
N SER A 44 6.32 -0.30 2.35
CA SER A 44 7.59 -0.80 2.86
C SER A 44 8.42 0.37 3.41
N VAL A 45 9.03 0.18 4.58
CA VAL A 45 10.00 1.14 5.15
C VAL A 45 11.31 1.11 4.35
N LEU A 46 11.66 -0.05 3.80
CA LEU A 46 12.85 -0.22 2.96
C LEU A 46 12.51 0.15 1.52
N SER A 47 13.30 1.05 0.94
CA SER A 47 13.31 1.29 -0.50
C SER A 47 13.94 0.11 -1.24
N ASP A 48 13.81 0.07 -2.57
CA ASP A 48 14.48 -0.96 -3.36
C ASP A 48 16.01 -0.87 -3.28
N ARG A 49 16.56 0.32 -3.02
CA ARG A 49 18.00 0.49 -2.77
C ARG A 49 18.40 -0.18 -1.46
N ASP A 50 17.62 0.02 -0.41
CA ASP A 50 17.89 -0.57 0.91
C ASP A 50 17.78 -2.08 0.87
N ARG A 51 16.79 -2.63 0.13
CA ARG A 51 16.66 -4.07 -0.10
C ARG A 51 17.86 -4.65 -0.84
N ARG A 52 18.44 -3.93 -1.81
CA ARG A 52 19.68 -4.36 -2.48
C ARG A 52 20.87 -4.36 -1.52
N THR A 53 21.00 -3.34 -0.68
CA THR A 53 22.06 -3.28 0.35
C THR A 53 21.91 -4.41 1.35
N LEU A 54 20.70 -4.64 1.86
CA LEU A 54 20.38 -5.76 2.75
C LEU A 54 20.80 -7.11 2.13
N ARG A 55 20.42 -7.35 0.86
CA ARG A 55 20.84 -8.57 0.15
C ARG A 55 22.36 -8.71 0.06
N ARG A 56 23.10 -7.62 -0.17
CA ARG A 56 24.57 -7.65 -0.19
C ARG A 56 25.17 -7.98 1.18
N ILE A 57 24.64 -7.41 2.26
CA ILE A 57 25.07 -7.68 3.64
C ILE A 57 24.88 -9.17 3.96
N VAL A 58 23.69 -9.70 3.69
CA VAL A 58 23.35 -11.11 3.96
C VAL A 58 24.16 -12.07 3.09
N THR A 59 24.35 -11.77 1.80
CA THR A 59 25.12 -12.65 0.91
C THR A 59 26.61 -12.68 1.23
N LYS A 60 27.18 -11.55 1.68
CA LYS A 60 28.58 -11.49 2.13
C LYS A 60 28.80 -12.29 3.43
N ASN A 61 27.85 -12.22 4.36
CA ASN A 61 27.96 -12.84 5.67
C ASN A 61 26.77 -13.76 5.98
N LYS A 62 26.68 -14.91 5.29
CA LYS A 62 25.50 -15.80 5.36
C LYS A 62 25.11 -16.31 6.76
N LYS A 63 26.01 -16.23 7.75
CA LYS A 63 25.80 -16.70 9.14
C LYS A 63 25.53 -15.57 10.14
N THR A 64 25.24 -14.35 9.68
CA THR A 64 24.95 -13.23 10.60
C THR A 64 23.54 -13.30 11.16
N THR A 65 23.38 -12.80 12.39
CA THR A 65 22.08 -12.69 13.04
C THR A 65 21.28 -11.51 12.48
N ALA A 66 19.96 -11.62 12.49
CA ALA A 66 19.07 -10.53 12.08
C ALA A 66 19.34 -9.23 12.84
N ALA A 67 19.66 -9.32 14.14
CA ALA A 67 20.02 -8.16 14.97
C ALA A 67 21.27 -7.44 14.45
N LYS A 68 22.32 -8.18 14.06
CA LYS A 68 23.55 -7.60 13.53
C LYS A 68 23.32 -6.95 12.16
N VAL A 69 22.53 -7.60 11.31
CA VAL A 69 22.14 -7.06 9.99
C VAL A 69 21.30 -5.79 10.14
N THR A 70 20.37 -5.78 11.11
CA THR A 70 19.53 -4.61 11.42
C THR A 70 20.39 -3.43 11.88
N ALA A 71 21.34 -3.67 12.79
CA ALA A 71 22.24 -2.63 13.27
C ALA A 71 23.08 -2.04 12.14
N GLU A 72 23.66 -2.89 11.29
CA GLU A 72 24.46 -2.46 10.13
C GLU A 72 23.61 -1.68 9.11
N LEU A 73 22.38 -2.13 8.83
CA LEU A 73 21.48 -1.46 7.90
C LEU A 73 21.03 -0.10 8.46
N ASN A 74 20.72 -0.01 9.75
CA ASN A 74 20.26 1.22 10.39
C ASN A 74 21.29 2.35 10.40
N VAL A 75 22.60 2.05 10.30
CA VAL A 75 23.64 3.07 10.13
C VAL A 75 23.48 3.83 8.80
N MET A 76 22.92 3.17 7.78
CA MET A 76 22.77 3.73 6.43
C MET A 76 21.37 4.30 6.16
N LEU A 77 20.39 4.01 7.03
CA LEU A 77 19.00 4.42 6.87
C LEU A 77 18.72 5.73 7.62
N THR A 78 17.90 6.59 7.02
CA THR A 78 17.36 7.77 7.71
C THR A 78 16.31 7.38 8.75
N ASN A 79 15.54 6.32 8.49
CA ASN A 79 14.54 5.79 9.41
C ASN A 79 14.97 4.40 9.89
N SER A 80 15.12 4.24 11.19
CA SER A 80 15.49 2.97 11.81
C SER A 80 14.43 1.89 11.55
N VAL A 81 14.88 0.67 11.26
CA VAL A 81 14.05 -0.53 11.13
C VAL A 81 14.23 -1.45 12.33
N SER A 82 13.15 -2.16 12.66
CA SER A 82 13.16 -3.21 13.68
C SER A 82 13.74 -4.52 13.14
N THR A 83 14.19 -5.39 14.03
CA THR A 83 14.62 -6.75 13.68
C THR A 83 13.49 -7.59 13.06
N LYS A 84 12.22 -7.30 13.37
CA LYS A 84 11.05 -7.96 12.78
C LYS A 84 10.87 -7.63 11.28
N THR A 85 11.52 -6.57 10.80
CA THR A 85 11.53 -6.20 9.38
C THR A 85 12.51 -7.05 8.56
N MET A 86 13.49 -7.70 9.21
CA MET A 86 14.55 -8.47 8.58
C MET A 86 14.19 -9.94 8.35
#